data_AF-A0A397UAW8-F1
#
_entry.id   AF-A0A397UAW8-F1
#
_cell.length_a   1.000
_cell.length_b   1.000
_cell.length_c   1.000
_cell.angle_alpha   90.00
_cell.angle_beta   90.00
_cell.angle_gamma   90.00
#
_symmetry.space_group_name_H-M   'P 1'
#
loop_
_entity.id
_entity.type
_entity.pdbx_description
1 polymer ?
#
loop_
_entity_poly.entity_id
_entity_poly.type
_entity_poly.pdbx_seq_one_letter_code
_entity_poly.pdbx_strand_id
1 'polypeptide(L)'
;MIELAQIKIIKEAFHLRYRKDSKLISEYASYVKNLRNAINKDEYIKYTAITLFPNEEAYNKRITRYRKWYQGKKELLTSVEYLYNLYYKLSKKDRPMTETEIEEAIEDVLIDE
;
A
#
# COMPACT_ATOMS: atom_id res chain seq x y z
N MET A 1 6.00 0.27 11.50
CA MET A 1 5.19 1.27 10.76
C MET A 1 4.02 0.65 10.00
N ILE A 2 4.24 -0.38 9.16
CA ILE A 2 3.19 -1.05 8.37
C ILE A 2 2.03 -1.59 9.22
N GLU A 3 2.33 -2.34 10.28
CA GLU A 3 1.28 -2.90 11.16
C GLU A 3 0.37 -1.80 11.73
N LEU A 4 0.96 -0.71 12.23
CA LEU A 4 0.22 0.42 12.80
C LEU A 4 -0.66 1.10 11.75
N ALA A 5 -0.18 1.24 10.51
CA ALA A 5 -0.95 1.80 9.41
C ALA A 5 -2.14 0.89 9.02
N GLN A 6 -1.95 -0.43 9.02
CA GLN A 6 -3.06 -1.39 8.83
C GLN A 6 -4.09 -1.30 9.96
N ILE A 7 -3.65 -1.24 11.22
CA ILE A 7 -4.54 -1.08 12.38
C ILE A 7 -5.30 0.25 12.31
N LYS A 8 -4.67 1.33 11.84
CA LYS A 8 -5.34 2.62 11.65
C LYS A 8 -6.50 2.52 10.67
N ILE A 9 -6.33 1.83 9.54
CA ILE A 9 -7.42 1.59 8.57
C ILE A 9 -8.60 0.86 9.22
N ILE A 10 -8.32 -0.15 10.07
CA ILE A 10 -9.37 -0.87 10.81
C ILE A 10 -10.11 0.08 11.76
N LYS A 11 -9.38 0.96 12.48
CA LYS A 11 -9.98 1.97 13.36
C LYS A 11 -10.89 2.93 12.59
N GLU A 12 -10.43 3.47 11.46
CA GLU A 12 -11.24 4.37 10.64
C GLU A 12 -12.46 3.67 10.03
N ALA A 13 -12.34 2.38 9.66
CA ALA A 13 -13.47 1.59 9.23
C ALA A 13 -14.53 1.47 10.35
N PHE A 14 -14.12 1.23 11.61
CA PHE A 14 -15.04 1.21 12.74
C PHE A 14 -15.67 2.57 13.04
N HIS A 15 -14.93 3.67 12.93
CA HIS A 15 -15.51 5.03 13.05
C HIS A 15 -16.63 5.26 12.03
N LEU A 16 -16.48 4.70 10.83
CA LEU A 16 -17.49 4.72 9.76
C LEU A 16 -18.57 3.63 9.91
N ARG A 17 -18.64 2.96 11.06
CA ARG A 17 -19.62 1.92 11.40
C ARG A 17 -19.58 0.67 10.50
N TYR A 18 -18.43 0.37 9.90
CA TYR A 18 -18.26 -0.92 9.22
C TYR A 18 -18.41 -2.06 10.24
N ARG A 19 -19.15 -3.11 9.86
CA ARG A 19 -19.31 -4.30 10.69
C ARG A 19 -18.00 -5.08 10.77
N LYS A 20 -17.77 -5.78 11.89
CA LYS A 20 -16.57 -6.61 12.13
C LYS A 20 -16.32 -7.69 11.07
N ASP A 21 -17.38 -8.15 10.41
CA ASP A 21 -17.36 -9.16 9.35
C ASP A 21 -17.27 -8.55 7.94
N SER A 22 -17.21 -7.22 7.82
CA SER A 22 -17.03 -6.56 6.54
C SER A 22 -15.71 -6.95 5.89
N LYS A 23 -15.72 -7.07 4.56
CA LYS A 23 -14.54 -7.42 3.76
C LYS A 23 -13.32 -6.55 4.08
N LEU A 24 -13.53 -5.24 4.23
CA LEU A 24 -12.46 -4.31 4.59
C LEU A 24 -11.80 -4.68 5.92
N ILE A 25 -12.61 -4.88 6.98
CA ILE A 25 -12.08 -5.19 8.31
C ILE A 25 -11.41 -6.56 8.31
N SER A 26 -12.02 -7.57 7.69
CA SER A 26 -11.46 -8.92 7.66
C SER A 26 -10.15 -9.00 6.88
N GLU A 27 -10.02 -8.29 5.75
CA GLU A 27 -8.77 -8.21 4.97
C GLU A 27 -7.65 -7.58 5.78
N TYR A 28 -7.86 -6.39 6.33
CA TYR A 28 -6.81 -5.70 7.09
C TYR A 28 -6.45 -6.42 8.39
N ALA A 29 -7.43 -7.06 9.06
CA ALA A 29 -7.14 -7.91 10.21
C ALA A 29 -6.30 -9.15 9.82
N SER A 30 -6.56 -9.73 8.65
CA SER A 30 -5.76 -10.84 8.11
C SER A 30 -4.33 -10.40 7.84
N TYR A 31 -4.11 -9.24 7.22
CA TYR A 31 -2.77 -8.71 6.98
C TYR A 31 -1.97 -8.50 8.28
N VAL A 32 -2.61 -7.96 9.33
CA VAL A 32 -1.97 -7.81 10.65
C VAL A 32 -1.61 -9.17 11.26
N LYS A 33 -2.51 -10.15 11.17
CA LYS A 33 -2.26 -11.51 11.69
C LYS A 33 -1.10 -12.19 10.95
N ASN A 34 -1.10 -12.14 9.62
CA ASN A 34 -0.05 -12.72 8.80
C ASN A 34 1.30 -12.08 9.10
N LEU A 35 1.35 -10.74 9.22
CA LEU A 35 2.56 -10.03 9.60
C LEU A 35 3.06 -10.44 11.00
N ARG A 36 2.17 -10.57 11.98
CA ARG A 36 2.56 -10.99 13.34
C ARG A 36 3.09 -12.41 13.40
N ASN A 37 2.57 -13.28 12.54
CA ASN A 37 2.94 -14.70 12.47
C ASN A 37 4.13 -14.98 11.54
N ALA A 38 4.59 -13.99 10.77
CA ALA A 38 5.75 -14.16 9.90
C ALA A 38 7.02 -14.45 10.73
N ILE A 39 7.77 -15.49 10.33
CA ILE A 39 9.06 -15.85 10.94
C ILE A 39 10.02 -14.67 10.86
N ASN A 40 10.09 -14.05 9.68
CA ASN A 40 10.82 -12.83 9.43
C ASN A 40 9.86 -11.73 8.96
N LYS A 41 9.56 -10.78 9.84
CA LYS A 41 8.60 -9.70 9.58
C LYS A 41 9.10 -8.73 8.53
N ASP A 42 10.39 -8.43 8.53
CA ASP A 42 10.98 -7.46 7.61
C ASP A 42 10.98 -8.03 6.18
N GLU A 43 11.35 -9.29 6.03
CA GLU A 43 11.30 -9.99 4.73
C GLU A 43 9.86 -10.14 4.22
N TYR A 44 8.92 -10.49 5.10
CA TYR A 44 7.50 -10.53 4.74
C TYR A 44 6.98 -9.18 4.25
N ILE A 45 7.32 -8.08 4.95
CA ILE A 45 6.96 -6.72 4.54
C ILE A 45 7.59 -6.39 3.19
N LYS A 46 8.88 -6.71 2.99
CA LYS A 46 9.60 -6.45 1.74
C LYS A 46 8.96 -7.20 0.57
N TYR A 47 8.73 -8.49 0.70
CA TYR A 47 8.09 -9.30 -0.33
C TYR A 47 6.68 -8.79 -0.65
N THR A 48 5.91 -8.42 0.38
CA THR A 48 4.59 -7.82 0.21
C THR A 48 4.66 -6.51 -0.56
N ALA A 49 5.61 -5.62 -0.23
CA ALA A 49 5.82 -4.35 -0.94
C ALA A 49 6.09 -4.57 -2.43
N ILE A 50 7.07 -5.42 -2.77
CA ILE A 50 7.47 -5.70 -4.15
C ILE A 50 6.32 -6.33 -4.95
N THR A 51 5.59 -7.27 -4.33
CA THR A 51 4.45 -7.93 -4.98
C THR A 51 3.29 -6.97 -5.21
N LEU A 52 3.03 -6.06 -4.27
CA LEU A 52 1.93 -5.10 -4.38
C LEU A 52 2.21 -3.98 -5.37
N PHE A 53 3.46 -3.51 -5.42
CA PHE A 53 3.87 -2.35 -6.21
C PHE A 53 5.17 -2.64 -6.96
N PRO A 54 5.10 -3.45 -8.02
CA PRO A 54 6.28 -3.78 -8.82
C PRO A 54 6.81 -2.61 -9.66
N ASN A 55 6.01 -1.56 -9.91
CA ASN A 55 6.37 -0.35 -10.64
C ASN A 55 5.43 0.81 -10.29
N GLU A 56 5.69 1.99 -10.87
CA GLU A 56 4.88 3.20 -10.67
C GLU A 56 3.45 3.05 -11.20
N GLU A 57 3.28 2.45 -12.38
CA GLU A 57 1.95 2.24 -12.98
C GLU A 57 1.03 1.44 -12.05
N ALA A 58 1.53 0.34 -11.47
CA ALA A 58 0.79 -0.50 -10.53
C ALA A 58 0.36 0.29 -9.28
N TYR A 59 1.23 1.15 -8.76
CA TYR A 59 0.93 2.05 -7.65
C TYR A 59 -0.17 3.04 -8.02
N ASN A 60 -0.01 3.77 -9.13
CA ASN A 60 -0.94 4.81 -9.58
C ASN A 60 -2.33 4.24 -9.88
N LYS A 61 -2.39 3.09 -10.56
CA LYS A 61 -3.65 2.37 -10.84
C LYS A 61 -4.38 1.98 -9.56
N ARG A 62 -3.66 1.50 -8.55
CA ARG A 62 -4.25 1.10 -7.28
C ARG A 62 -4.74 2.30 -6.47
N ILE A 63 -3.92 3.35 -6.32
CA ILE A 63 -4.32 4.57 -5.60
C ILE A 63 -5.56 5.22 -6.23
N THR A 64 -5.60 5.34 -7.56
CA THR A 64 -6.74 5.91 -8.29
C THR A 64 -8.05 5.16 -7.98
N ARG A 65 -7.99 3.83 -7.93
CA ARG A 65 -9.15 3.00 -7.57
C ARG A 65 -9.63 3.27 -6.14
N TYR A 66 -8.72 3.37 -5.18
CA TYR A 66 -9.07 3.64 -3.79
C TYR A 66 -9.59 5.06 -3.56
N ARG A 67 -9.03 6.07 -4.25
CA ARG A 67 -9.57 7.44 -4.28
C ARG A 67 -11.03 7.46 -4.72
N LYS A 68 -11.38 6.71 -5.77
CA LYS A 68 -12.76 6.56 -6.24
C LYS A 68 -13.66 5.87 -5.22
N TRP A 69 -13.21 4.76 -4.62
CA TRP A 69 -14.01 4.00 -3.65
C TRP A 69 -14.27 4.74 -2.34
N TYR A 70 -13.34 5.60 -1.92
CA TYR A 70 -13.38 6.28 -0.63
C TYR A 70 -13.47 7.82 -0.76
N GLN A 71 -13.94 8.33 -1.90
CA GLN A 71 -14.05 9.77 -2.19
C GLN A 71 -14.80 10.59 -1.11
N GLY A 72 -15.75 9.98 -0.40
CA GLY A 72 -16.48 10.61 0.71
C GLY A 72 -16.01 10.20 2.12
N LYS A 73 -14.90 9.47 2.24
CA LYS A 73 -14.41 8.90 3.51
C LYS A 73 -12.98 9.35 3.76
N LYS A 74 -12.81 10.66 3.97
CA LYS A 74 -11.51 11.34 4.01
C LYS A 74 -10.47 10.62 4.87
N GLU A 75 -10.79 10.32 6.13
CA GLU A 75 -9.79 9.76 7.05
C GLU A 75 -9.43 8.30 6.76
N LEU A 76 -10.40 7.53 6.25
CA LEU A 76 -10.15 6.19 5.75
C LEU A 76 -9.27 6.24 4.50
N LEU A 77 -9.58 7.13 3.54
CA LEU A 77 -8.81 7.30 2.32
C LEU A 77 -7.37 7.71 2.64
N THR A 78 -7.17 8.72 3.48
CA THR A 78 -5.84 9.16 3.92
C THR A 78 -5.06 8.03 4.58
N SER A 79 -5.71 7.19 5.39
CA SER A 79 -5.05 6.04 6.03
C SER A 79 -4.63 4.96 5.02
N VAL A 80 -5.46 4.71 4.00
CA VAL A 80 -5.15 3.77 2.91
C VAL A 80 -4.01 4.29 2.03
N GLU A 81 -4.07 5.55 1.60
CA GLU A 81 -3.01 6.18 0.80
C GLU A 81 -1.68 6.20 1.55
N TYR A 82 -1.70 6.52 2.84
CA TYR A 82 -0.51 6.47 3.69
C TYR A 82 0.12 5.07 3.71
N LEU A 83 -0.67 4.02 3.96
CA LEU A 83 -0.16 2.65 3.98
C LEU A 83 0.46 2.25 2.63
N TYR A 84 -0.19 2.60 1.52
CA TYR A 84 0.29 2.20 0.21
C TYR A 84 1.51 2.98 -0.24
N ASN A 85 1.62 4.26 0.14
CA ASN A 85 2.86 5.01 -0.04
C ASN A 85 4.03 4.38 0.74
N LEU A 86 3.79 3.90 1.97
CA LEU A 86 4.82 3.16 2.73
C LEU A 86 5.28 1.90 1.98
N TYR A 87 4.34 1.09 1.47
CA TYR A 87 4.70 -0.10 0.69
C TYR A 87 5.41 0.24 -0.62
N TYR A 88 4.99 1.29 -1.33
CA TYR A 88 5.64 1.74 -2.55
C TYR A 88 7.10 2.15 -2.30
N LYS A 89 7.36 2.96 -1.27
CA LYS A 89 8.73 3.33 -0.88
C LYS A 89 9.58 2.11 -0.52
N LEU A 90 8.99 1.14 0.20
CA LEU A 90 9.69 -0.10 0.56
C LEU A 90 9.98 -0.98 -0.65
N SER A 91 9.12 -0.97 -1.68
CA SER A 91 9.33 -1.76 -2.90
C SER A 91 10.58 -1.33 -3.68
N LYS A 92 10.97 -0.05 -3.56
CA LYS A 92 12.14 0.54 -4.23
C LYS A 92 13.44 0.47 -3.43
N LYS A 93 13.37 0.40 -2.10
CA LYS A 93 14.52 0.71 -1.21
C LYS A 93 15.69 -0.29 -1.30
N ASP A 94 15.41 -1.57 -1.57
CA ASP A 94 16.39 -2.66 -1.41
C ASP A 94 16.44 -3.60 -2.62
N ARG A 95 16.22 -3.07 -3.83
CA ARG A 95 16.43 -3.78 -5.10
C ARG A 95 17.02 -2.84 -6.16
N PRO A 96 17.81 -3.36 -7.11
CA PRO A 96 18.09 -2.63 -8.34
C PRO A 96 16.78 -2.24 -9.02
N MET A 97 16.78 -1.10 -9.72
CA MET A 97 15.66 -0.73 -10.58
C MET A 97 15.44 -1.82 -11.63
N THR A 98 14.18 -2.16 -11.85
CA THR A 98 13.76 -3.03 -12.95
C THR A 98 13.93 -2.30 -14.29
N GLU A 99 14.03 -3.03 -15.40
CA GLU A 99 14.16 -2.43 -16.74
C GLU A 99 13.05 -1.39 -16.99
N THR A 100 11.81 -1.70 -16.59
CA THR A 100 10.69 -0.76 -16.69
C THR A 100 10.90 0.50 -15.85
N GLU A 101 11.39 0.38 -14.61
CA GLU A 101 11.70 1.57 -13.80
C GLU A 101 12.87 2.38 -14.39
N ILE A 102 13.80 1.73 -15.09
CA ILE A 102 14.91 2.39 -15.80
C ILE A 102 14.38 3.12 -17.04
N GLU A 103 13.54 2.48 -17.86
CA GLU A 103 12.88 3.09 -19.01
C GLU A 103 12.05 4.31 -18.60
N GLU A 104 11.21 4.18 -17.56
CA GLU A 104 10.45 5.28 -16.96
C GLU A 104 11.37 6.43 -16.52
N ALA A 105 12.47 6.12 -15.82
CA ALA A 105 13.42 7.13 -15.36
C ALA A 105 14.20 7.79 -16.52
N ILE A 106 14.51 7.05 -17.59
CA ILE A 106 15.12 7.60 -18.80
C ILE A 106 14.14 8.52 -19.51
N GLU A 107 12.88 8.14 -19.66
CA GLU A 107 11.83 9.00 -20.23
C GLU A 107 11.69 10.30 -19.43
N ASP A 108 11.58 10.22 -18.09
CA ASP A 108 11.49 11.39 -17.22
C ASP A 108 12.71 12.33 -17.35
N VAL A 109 13.92 11.80 -17.55
CA VAL A 109 15.14 12.59 -17.76
C VAL A 109 15.18 13.23 -19.15
N LEU A 110 14.57 12.59 -20.16
CA LEU A 110 14.59 13.04 -21.55
C LEU A 110 13.44 14.02 -21.88
N ILE A 111 12.42 14.11 -21.02
CA ILE A 111 11.37 15.14 -21.09
C ILE A 111 11.91 16.40 -20.38
N ASP A 112 12.71 17.20 -21.08
CA ASP A 112 13.04 18.57 -20.66
C ASP A 112 11.75 19.41 -20.51
N GLU A 113 11.70 20.30 -19.50
CA GLU A 113 10.64 21.33 -19.30
C GLU A 113 10.49 22.29 -20.50
#